data_AF-A0A2S9GMY8-F1
#
_entry.id   AF-A0A2S9GMY8-F1
#
_cell.length_a   1.000
_cell.length_b   1.000
_cell.length_c   1.000
_cell.angle_alpha   90.00
_cell.angle_beta   90.00
_cell.angle_gamma   90.00
#
_symmetry.space_group_name_H-M   'P 1'
#
loop_
_entity.id
_entity.type
_entity.pdbx_description
1 polymer ?
#
loop_
_entity_poly.entity_id
_entity_poly.type
_entity_poly.pdbx_seq_one_letter_code
_entity_poly.pdbx_strand_id
1 'polypeptide(L)' 'ETLAEALNKLDPDVRTALEVAIERARAVHADQRRTDKTTTLAPGATVTERWVPVERVGLYVPGGNAVYPSSVVMNVVPA' A
#
# COMPACT_ATOMS: atom_id res chain seq x y z
N GLU A 1 -18.29 12.42 -2.43
CA GLU A 1 -19.59 12.02 -3.02
C GLU A 1 -19.41 11.04 -4.17
N THR A 2 -18.67 11.41 -5.23
CA THR A 2 -18.41 10.56 -6.41
C THR A 2 -17.79 9.18 -6.11
N LEU A 3 -16.80 9.08 -5.21
CA LEU A 3 -16.19 7.78 -4.84
C LEU A 3 -17.17 6.84 -4.12
N ALA A 4 -18.00 7.39 -3.23
CA ALA A 4 -18.99 6.61 -2.49
C ALA A 4 -20.07 6.09 -3.43
N GLU A 5 -20.51 6.93 -4.37
CA GLU A 5 -21.43 6.48 -5.43
C GLU A 5 -20.83 5.40 -6.33
N ALA A 6 -19.57 5.54 -6.74
CA ALA A 6 -18.89 4.53 -7.55
C ALA A 6 -18.81 3.17 -6.81
N LEU A 7 -18.50 3.19 -5.52
CA LEU A 7 -18.50 2.00 -4.68
C LEU A 7 -19.90 1.38 -4.57
N ASN A 8 -20.94 2.19 -4.38
CA ASN A 8 -22.32 1.72 -4.24
C ASN A 8 -22.93 1.16 -5.54
N LYS A 9 -22.43 1.61 -6.70
CA LYS A 9 -22.87 1.15 -8.02
C LYS A 9 -22.02 -0.01 -8.57
N LEU A 10 -20.98 -0.42 -7.85
CA LEU A 10 -20.09 -1.49 -8.28
C LEU A 10 -20.80 -2.84 -8.20
N ASP A 11 -20.57 -3.69 -9.20
CA ASP A 11 -20.99 -5.09 -9.16
C ASP A 11 -20.45 -5.77 -7.87
N PRO A 12 -21.31 -6.46 -7.09
CA PRO A 12 -20.89 -7.11 -5.85
C PRO A 12 -19.72 -8.09 -6.00
N ASP A 13 -19.62 -8.80 -7.11
CA ASP A 13 -18.53 -9.76 -7.35
C ASP A 13 -17.22 -9.03 -7.63
N VAL A 14 -17.29 -7.91 -8.36
CA VAL A 14 -16.13 -7.04 -8.61
C VAL A 14 -15.65 -6.40 -7.31
N ARG A 15 -16.58 -5.94 -6.47
CA ARG A 15 -16.25 -5.40 -5.14
C ARG A 15 -15.52 -6.44 -4.30
N THR A 16 -16.08 -7.64 -4.19
CA THR A 16 -15.49 -8.74 -3.44
C THR A 16 -14.10 -9.09 -3.96
N ALA A 17 -13.92 -9.14 -5.29
CA ALA A 17 -12.62 -9.41 -5.90
C ALA A 17 -11.57 -8.33 -5.56
N LEU A 18 -11.95 -7.05 -5.56
CA LEU A 18 -11.06 -5.96 -5.17
C LEU A 18 -10.69 -5.99 -3.69
N GLU A 19 -11.65 -6.28 -2.82
CA GLU A 19 -11.41 -6.45 -1.38
C GLU A 19 -10.41 -7.59 -1.12
N VAL A 20 -10.58 -8.73 -1.80
CA VAL A 20 -9.62 -9.86 -1.73
C VAL A 20 -8.23 -9.46 -2.25
N ALA A 21 -8.16 -8.71 -3.36
CA ALA A 21 -6.89 -8.23 -3.90
C ALA A 21 -6.16 -7.29 -2.93
N ILE A 22 -6.91 -6.38 -2.29
CA ILE A 22 -6.38 -5.46 -1.28
C ILE A 22 -5.85 -6.22 -0.07
N GLU A 23 -6.61 -7.19 0.47
CA GLU A 23 -6.19 -7.97 1.62
C GLU A 23 -4.90 -8.75 1.34
N ARG A 24 -4.82 -9.41 0.18
CA ARG A 24 -3.62 -10.15 -0.23
C ARG A 24 -2.41 -9.23 -0.45
N ALA A 25 -2.61 -8.10 -1.13
CA ALA A 25 -1.55 -7.12 -1.33
C ALA A 25 -1.04 -6.58 0.01
N ARG A 26 -1.94 -6.32 0.97
CA ARG A 26 -1.57 -5.86 2.31
C ARG A 26 -0.77 -6.90 3.06
N ALA A 27 -1.19 -8.17 3.04
CA ALA A 27 -0.48 -9.26 3.70
C ALA A 27 0.97 -9.37 3.21
N VAL A 28 1.18 -9.36 1.89
CA VAL A 28 2.52 -9.47 1.30
C VAL A 28 3.40 -8.27 1.65
N HIS A 29 2.88 -7.04 1.56
CA HIS A 29 3.70 -5.86 1.85
C HIS A 29 3.93 -5.65 3.36
N ALA A 30 3.04 -6.15 4.22
CA ALA A 30 3.26 -6.17 5.66
C ALA A 30 4.46 -7.06 6.02
N ASP A 31 4.58 -8.24 5.40
CA ASP A 31 5.72 -9.14 5.60
C ASP A 31 7.06 -8.55 5.10
N GLN A 32 7.00 -7.63 4.13
CA GLN A 32 8.17 -6.94 3.60
C GLN A 32 8.59 -5.70 4.41
N ARG A 33 7.76 -5.26 5.37
CA ARG A 33 8.03 -4.06 6.15
C ARG A 33 9.27 -4.26 7.02
N ARG A 34 10.27 -3.41 6.81
CA ARG A 34 11.51 -3.42 7.60
C ARG A 34 11.27 -2.85 8.99
N THR A 35 11.92 -3.45 9.98
CA THR A 35 11.96 -2.95 11.35
C THR A 35 13.26 -2.20 11.61
N ASP A 36 13.22 -1.25 12.55
CA ASP A 36 14.42 -0.54 12.98
C ASP A 36 15.45 -1.55 13.52
N LYS A 37 16.71 -1.37 13.15
CA LYS A 37 17.80 -2.28 13.51
C LYS A 37 18.88 -1.51 14.26
N THR A 38 19.20 -1.96 15.47
CA THR A 38 20.31 -1.43 16.26
C THR A 38 21.49 -2.37 16.22
N THR A 39 22.67 -1.85 15.90
CA THR A 39 23.95 -2.57 15.91
C THR A 39 24.86 -1.98 16.98
N THR A 40 25.37 -2.83 17.87
CA THR A 40 26.35 -2.45 18.90
C THR A 40 27.77 -2.70 18.37
N LEU A 41 28.60 -1.66 18.37
CA LEU A 41 29.97 -1.72 17.86
C LEU A 41 31.00 -1.94 18.97
N ALA A 42 30.74 -1.37 20.15
CA ALA A 42 31.55 -1.47 21.35
C ALA A 42 30.69 -1.06 22.59
N PRO A 43 31.18 -1.24 23.83
CA PRO A 43 30.48 -0.73 25.01
C PRO A 43 30.16 0.76 24.91
N GLY A 44 28.87 1.12 25.00
CA GLY A 44 28.39 2.50 24.87
C GLY A 44 28.29 3.04 23.43
N ALA A 45 28.68 2.27 22.41
CA ALA A 45 28.65 2.67 21.01
C ALA A 45 27.62 1.85 20.21
N THR A 46 26.48 2.47 19.89
CA THR A 46 25.40 1.87 19.10
C THR A 46 25.02 2.73 17.90
N VAL A 47 24.58 2.07 16.82
CA VAL A 47 24.01 2.71 15.63
C VAL A 47 22.64 2.10 15.36
N THR A 48 21.62 2.94 15.17
CA THR A 48 20.26 2.50 14.81
C THR A 48 19.93 2.95 13.39
N GLU A 49 19.63 1.99 12.52
CA GLU A 49 18.98 2.25 11.24
C GLU A 49 17.47 2.31 11.47
N ARG A 50 16.84 3.42 11.07
CA ARG A 50 15.40 3.65 11.21
C ARG A 50 14.72 3.75 9.86
N TRP A 51 13.58 3.08 9.72
CA TRP A 51 12.77 3.12 8.50
C TRP A 51 11.57 4.05 8.71
N VAL A 52 11.67 5.27 8.19
CA VAL A 52 10.65 6.30 8.32
C VAL A 52 9.87 6.43 7.00
N PRO A 53 8.52 6.36 7.01
CA PRO A 53 7.74 6.56 5.79
C PRO A 53 7.89 8.00 5.27
N VAL A 54 7.72 8.18 3.97
CA VAL A 54 7.63 9.50 3.37
C VAL A 54 6.32 10.18 3.79
N GLU A 55 6.34 11.50 3.99
CA GLU A 55 5.18 12.23 4.51
C GLU A 55 4.00 12.25 3.51
N ARG A 56 4.30 12.33 2.21
CA ARG A 56 3.31 12.40 1.14
C ARG A 56 3.80 11.66 -0.10
N VAL A 57 2.89 10.89 -0.72
CA VAL A 57 3.08 10.26 -2.02
C VAL A 57 2.02 10.73 -3.00
N GLY A 58 2.38 10.81 -4.29
CA GLY A 58 1.43 11.05 -5.38
C GLY A 58 1.32 9.80 -6.24
N LEU A 59 0.10 9.38 -6.52
CA LEU A 59 -0.19 8.32 -7.49
C LEU A 59 -0.88 8.94 -8.72
N TYR A 60 -0.29 8.72 -9.89
CA TYR A 60 -0.90 9.04 -11.16
C TYR A 60 -1.50 7.78 -11.79
N VAL A 61 -2.74 7.88 -12.25
CA VAL A 61 -3.44 6.80 -12.97
C VAL A 61 -3.92 7.36 -14.32
N PRO A 62 -3.50 6.77 -15.46
CA PRO A 62 -3.98 7.19 -16.77
C PRO A 62 -5.51 7.04 -16.87
N GLY A 63 -6.17 8.03 -17.48
CA GLY A 63 -7.58 7.93 -17.85
C GLY A 63 -7.78 7.17 -19.17
N GLY A 64 -9.04 6.89 -19.53
CA GLY A 64 -9.42 6.26 -20.80
C GLY A 64 -10.09 4.89 -20.64
N ASN A 65 -10.16 4.11 -21.73
CA ASN A 65 -10.92 2.85 -21.78
C ASN A 65 -10.19 1.66 -21.12
N ALA A 66 -8.88 1.77 -20.89
CA ALA A 66 -8.09 0.75 -20.21
C ALA A 66 -8.07 1.03 -18.70
N VAL A 67 -9.19 0.77 -18.03
CA VAL A 67 -9.34 1.00 -16.59
C VAL A 67 -8.82 -0.23 -15.83
N TYR A 68 -7.74 -0.06 -15.09
CA TYR A 68 -7.14 -1.11 -14.26
C TYR A 68 -7.18 -0.72 -12.78
N PRO A 69 -8.26 -1.08 -12.03
CA PRO A 69 -8.31 -0.85 -10.59
C PRO A 69 -7.15 -1.50 -9.84
N SER A 70 -6.60 -2.60 -10.37
CA SER A 70 -5.42 -3.27 -9.83
C SER A 70 -4.20 -2.36 -9.76
N SER A 71 -4.00 -1.45 -10.72
CA SER A 71 -2.87 -0.51 -10.69
C SER A 71 -2.97 0.46 -9.52
N VAL A 72 -4.19 0.87 -9.14
CA VAL A 72 -4.42 1.67 -7.92
C VAL A 72 -4.08 0.84 -6.69
N VAL A 73 -4.64 -0.36 -6.58
CA VAL A 73 -4.42 -1.24 -5.42
C VAL A 73 -2.92 -1.50 -5.21
N MET A 74 -2.19 -1.85 -6.26
CA MET A 74 -0.77 -2.23 -6.16
C MET A 74 0.15 -1.05 -5.84
N ASN A 75 -0.28 0.20 -6.05
CA ASN A 75 0.52 1.39 -5.69
C ASN A 75 0.09 1.99 -4.34
N VAL A 76 -1.21 2.03 -4.04
CA VAL A 76 -1.73 2.67 -2.82
C VAL A 76 -1.57 1.78 -1.60
N VAL A 77 -1.80 0.48 -1.71
CA VAL A 77 -1.71 -0.43 -0.54
C VAL A 77 -0.32 -0.46 0.12
N PRO A 78 0.81 -0.48 -0.62
CA PRO A 78 2.13 -0.46 0.02
C PRO A 78 2.62 0.91 0.48
N ALA A 79 1.99 2.00 0.03
CA ALA A 79 2.39 3.36 0.34
C ALA A 79 1.91 3.80 1.73
#